data_AF-A0A0F9C6Z8-F1
#
_entry.id   AF-A0A0F9C6Z8-F1
#
_cell.length_a   1.000
_cell.length_b   1.000
_cell.length_c   1.000
_cell.angle_alpha   90.00
_cell.angle_beta   90.00
_cell.angle_gamma   90.00
#
_symmetry.space_group_name_H-M   'P 1'
#
loop_
_entity.id
_entity.type
_entity.pdbx_description
1 polymer ?
#
loop_
_entity_poly.entity_id
_entity_poly.type
_entity_poly.pdbx_seq_one_letter_code
_entity_poly.pdbx_strand_id
1 'polypeptide(L)' 'RNRVRLTLAAYNAGPAAIGRMRTAAKKMGLDQNKWFRNVEIAVLKNISREPVRYVSNINMYYIQLRYAFKVTDQREALKH' A
#
# COMPACT_ATOMS: atom_id res chain seq x y z
N ARG A 1 0.96 3.08 8.71
CA ARG A 1 1.17 2.54 7.32
C ARG A 1 -0.07 2.63 6.42
N ASN A 2 -1.30 2.47 6.91
CA ASN A 2 -2.49 2.55 6.03
C ASN A 2 -2.70 3.93 5.38
N ARG A 3 -2.49 5.02 6.11
CA ARG A 3 -2.54 6.39 5.56
C ARG A 3 -1.65 6.51 4.31
N VAL A 4 -0.37 6.12 4.42
CA VAL A 4 0.58 6.13 3.30
C VAL A 4 0.08 5.29 2.12
N ARG A 5 -0.43 4.08 2.36
CA ARG A 5 -0.93 3.20 1.28
C ARG A 5 -2.16 3.78 0.58
N LEU A 6 -3.08 4.37 1.34
CA LEU A 6 -4.23 5.06 0.79
C LEU A 6 -3.81 6.30 -0.02
N THR A 7 -2.78 7.03 0.43
CA THR A 7 -2.18 8.13 -0.33
C THR A 7 -1.53 7.64 -1.63
N LEU A 8 -0.75 6.55 -1.60
CA LEU A 8 -0.14 5.96 -2.80
C LEU A 8 -1.21 5.47 -3.79
N ALA A 9 -2.27 4.85 -3.29
CA ALA A 9 -3.41 4.45 -4.13
C ALA A 9 -4.11 5.66 -4.74
N ALA A 10 -4.30 6.75 -3.98
CA ALA A 10 -4.93 7.98 -4.46
C ALA A 10 -4.06 8.75 -5.46
N TYR A 11 -2.74 8.70 -5.29
CA TYR A 11 -1.79 9.26 -6.24
C TYR A 11 -1.89 8.56 -7.59
N ASN A 12 -2.01 7.23 -7.56
CA ASN A 12 -2.06 6.41 -8.76
C ASN A 12 -3.46 6.39 -9.44
N ALA A 13 -4.53 6.19 -8.66
CA ALA A 13 -5.89 6.03 -9.19
C ALA A 13 -6.74 7.31 -9.14
N GLY A 14 -6.21 8.38 -8.56
CA GLY A 14 -6.93 9.61 -8.26
C GLY A 14 -7.65 9.58 -6.90
N PRO A 15 -7.64 10.69 -6.13
CA PRO A 15 -8.24 10.76 -4.80
C PRO A 15 -9.75 10.60 -4.80
N ALA A 16 -10.45 11.09 -5.84
CA ALA A 16 -11.89 10.92 -5.97
C ALA A 16 -12.28 9.44 -6.15
N ALA A 17 -11.52 8.69 -6.94
CA ALA A 17 -11.75 7.27 -7.16
C ALA A 17 -11.53 6.47 -5.86
N ILE A 18 -10.41 6.71 -5.15
CA ILE A 18 -10.15 6.06 -3.85
C ILE A 18 -11.17 6.48 -2.78
N GLY A 19 -11.63 7.74 -2.80
CA GLY A 19 -12.72 8.21 -1.94
C GLY A 19 -13.99 7.37 -2.12
N ARG A 20 -14.41 7.12 -3.38
CA ARG A 20 -15.54 6.22 -3.68
C ARG A 20 -15.29 4.79 -3.22
N MET A 21 -14.07 4.27 -3.38
CA MET A 21 -13.73 2.91 -2.96
C MET A 21 -13.67 2.73 -1.45
N ARG A 22 -13.32 3.78 -0.69
CA ARG A 22 -13.44 3.78 0.76
C ARG A 22 -14.90 3.65 1.21
N THR A 23 -15.79 4.40 0.57
CA THR A 23 -17.23 4.28 0.81
C THR A 23 -17.76 2.89 0.41
N ALA A 24 -17.32 2.35 -0.74
CA ALA A 24 -17.68 1.01 -1.16
C ALA A 24 -17.19 -0.07 -0.19
N ALA A 25 -15.94 0.03 0.28
CA ALA A 25 -15.39 -0.87 1.30
C ALA A 25 -16.24 -0.86 2.57
N LYS A 26 -16.65 0.33 3.05
CA LYS A 26 -17.57 0.44 4.20
C LYS A 26 -18.90 -0.29 3.95
N LYS A 27 -19.49 -0.14 2.76
CA LYS A 27 -20.73 -0.84 2.38
C LYS A 27 -20.56 -2.36 2.30
N MET A 28 -19.34 -2.84 2.05
CA MET A 28 -18.99 -4.26 2.02
C MET A 28 -18.66 -4.83 3.41
N GLY A 29 -18.80 -4.05 4.49
CA GLY A 29 -18.39 -4.46 5.85
C GLY A 29 -16.88 -4.43 6.08
N LEU A 30 -16.12 -3.77 5.20
CA LEU A 30 -14.66 -3.64 5.29
C LEU A 30 -14.27 -2.29 5.91
N ASP A 31 -13.04 -2.21 6.42
CA ASP A 31 -12.50 -1.01 7.05
C ASP A 31 -12.03 0.00 6.00
N GLN A 32 -12.78 1.09 5.82
CA GLN A 32 -12.48 2.18 4.90
C GLN A 32 -11.15 2.93 5.16
N ASN A 33 -10.49 2.69 6.30
CA ASN A 33 -9.23 3.31 6.67
C ASN A 33 -8.05 2.34 6.59
N LYS A 34 -8.28 1.09 6.15
CA LYS A 34 -7.24 0.10 5.88
C LYS A 34 -7.14 -0.14 4.38
N TRP A 35 -5.91 -0.19 3.87
CA TRP A 35 -5.69 -0.48 2.46
C TRP A 35 -5.86 -1.98 2.18
N PHE A 36 -4.86 -2.76 2.60
CA PHE A 36 -4.80 -4.20 2.31
C PHE A 36 -5.99 -4.95 2.91
N ARG A 37 -6.54 -5.88 2.13
CA ARG A 37 -7.70 -6.71 2.49
C ARG A 37 -8.96 -5.93 2.87
N ASN A 38 -9.02 -4.64 2.51
CA ASN A 38 -10.13 -3.77 2.82
C ASN A 38 -10.45 -2.89 1.59
N VAL A 39 -9.97 -1.65 1.54
CA VAL A 39 -10.17 -0.76 0.39
C VAL A 39 -9.61 -1.35 -0.90
N GLU A 40 -8.52 -2.12 -0.83
CA GLU A 40 -7.97 -2.91 -1.93
C GLU A 40 -9.02 -3.82 -2.59
N ILE A 41 -9.87 -4.49 -1.80
CA ILE A 41 -10.89 -5.41 -2.33
C ILE A 41 -11.94 -4.62 -3.11
N ALA A 42 -12.36 -3.45 -2.60
CA ALA A 42 -13.27 -2.58 -3.33
C ALA A 42 -12.67 -2.09 -4.65
N VAL A 43 -11.40 -1.69 -4.66
CA VAL A 43 -10.66 -1.27 -5.87
C VAL A 43 -10.61 -2.40 -6.91
N LEU A 44 -10.26 -3.62 -6.49
CA LEU A 44 -10.19 -4.79 -7.39
C LEU A 44 -11.55 -5.13 -8.02
N LYS A 45 -12.64 -4.93 -7.28
CA LYS A 45 -13.99 -5.23 -7.77
C LYS A 45 -14.56 -4.16 -8.71
N ASN A 46 -14.12 -2.90 -8.62
CA ASN A 46 -14.83 -1.78 -9.26
C ASN A 46 -13.97 -0.88 -10.16
N ILE A 47 -12.64 -0.98 -10.12
CA ILE A 47 -11.75 -0.09 -10.89
C ILE A 47 -10.80 -0.90 -11.77
N SER A 48 -9.69 -1.36 -11.19
CA SER A 48 -8.59 -1.99 -11.91
C SER A 48 -7.61 -2.61 -10.92
N ARG A 49 -6.73 -3.47 -11.43
CA ARG A 49 -5.62 -4.07 -10.68
C ARG A 49 -4.42 -3.14 -10.53
N GLU A 50 -4.31 -2.12 -11.38
CA GLU A 50 -3.13 -1.26 -11.48
C GLU A 50 -2.79 -0.51 -10.16
N PRO A 51 -3.76 0.09 -9.43
CA PRO A 51 -3.47 0.74 -8.14
C PRO A 51 -3.02 -0.24 -7.05
N VAL A 52 -3.54 -1.46 -7.10
CA VAL A 52 -3.17 -2.53 -6.17
C VAL A 52 -1.74 -2.99 -6.44
N ARG A 53 -1.39 -3.19 -7.71
CA ARG A 53 -0.03 -3.51 -8.13
C ARG A 53 0.94 -2.39 -7.76
N TYR A 54 0.58 -1.12 -8.01
CA TYR A 54 1.41 0.03 -7.69
C TYR A 54 1.76 0.10 -6.19
N VAL A 55 0.76 0.03 -5.31
CA VAL A 55 0.99 0.06 -3.85
C VAL A 55 1.79 -1.15 -3.36
N SER A 56 1.54 -2.33 -3.93
CA SER A 56 2.27 -3.56 -3.58
C SER A 56 3.75 -3.47 -3.96
N ASN A 57 4.05 -2.97 -5.16
CA ASN A 57 5.41 -2.78 -5.64
C ASN A 57 6.19 -1.81 -4.76
N ILE A 58 5.64 -0.64 -4.43
CA ILE A 58 6.31 0.33 -3.55
C ILE A 58 6.57 -0.29 -2.16
N ASN A 59 5.59 -1.01 -1.60
CA ASN A 59 5.75 -1.65 -0.31
C ASN A 59 6.86 -2.73 -0.36
N MET A 60 6.96 -3.49 -1.45
CA MET A 60 8.04 -4.46 -1.67
C MET A 60 9.40 -3.77 -1.73
N TYR A 61 9.57 -2.75 -2.58
CA TYR A 61 10.85 -2.02 -2.68
C TYR A 61 11.27 -1.40 -1.35
N TYR A 62 10.34 -0.79 -0.61
CA TYR A 62 10.62 -0.25 0.72
C TYR A 62 11.16 -1.32 1.68
N ILE A 63 10.55 -2.50 1.69
CA ILE A 63 10.98 -3.61 2.54
C ILE A 63 12.38 -4.08 2.12
N GLN A 64 12.62 -4.27 0.81
CA GLN A 64 13.92 -4.72 0.30
C GLN A 64 15.04 -3.73 0.62
N LEU A 65 14.83 -2.44 0.36
CA LEU A 65 15.81 -1.40 0.69
C LEU A 65 16.10 -1.36 2.19
N ARG A 66 15.06 -1.42 3.03
CA ARG A 66 15.22 -1.44 4.49
C ARG A 66 16.05 -2.64 4.95
N TYR A 67 15.85 -3.82 4.37
CA TYR A 67 16.65 -5.00 4.68
C TYR A 67 18.09 -4.86 4.20
N ALA A 68 18.30 -4.36 2.98
CA ALA A 68 19.64 -4.14 2.43
C ALA A 68 20.47 -3.23 3.34
N PHE A 69 19.92 -2.09 3.75
CA PHE A 69 20.62 -1.18 4.67
C PHE A 69 20.93 -1.83 6.02
N LYS A 70 19.97 -2.58 6.60
CA LYS A 70 20.21 -3.28 7.87
C LYS A 70 21.35 -4.31 7.76
N VAL A 71 21.42 -5.05 6.65
CA VAL A 71 22.49 -6.02 6.41
C VAL A 71 23.84 -5.30 6.26
N THR A 72 23.88 -4.16 5.56
CA THR A 72 25.09 -3.35 5.43
C THR A 72 25.57 -2.85 6.80
N ASP A 73 24.68 -2.27 7.61
CA ASP A 73 25.05 -1.78 8.96
C ASP A 73 25.57 -2.91 9.85
N GLN A 74 24.95 -4.09 9.79
CA GLN A 74 25.42 -5.27 10.53
C GLN A 74 26.80 -5.74 10.07
N ARG A 75 27.08 -5.69 8.77
CA ARG A 75 28.40 -6.06 8.23
C ARG A 75 29.48 -5.09 8.66
N GLU A 76 29.21 -3.79 8.69
CA GLU A 76 30.16 -2.79 9.18
C GLU A 76 30.42 -2.95 10.68
N ALA A 77 29.37 -3.20 11.48
CA ALA A 77 29.52 -3.42 12.92
C ALA A 77 30.33 -4.69 13.29
N LEU A 78 30.38 -5.70 12.42
CA LEU A 78 31.18 -6.93 12.64
C LEU A 78 32.64 -6.80 12.21
N LYS A 79 33.01 -5.72 11.51
CA LYS A 79 34.40 -5.44 11.10
C LYS A 79 35.18 -4.65 12.17
N HIS A 80 34.49 -4.11 13.17
CA HIS A 80 35.04 -3.36 14.30
C HIS A 80 34.97 -4.20 15.58
#